data_AF-A0A2N5Q3V3-F1
#
_entry.id   AF-A0A2N5Q3V3-F1
#
_cell.length_a   1.000
_cell.length_b   1.000
_cell.length_c   1.000
_cell.angle_alpha   90.00
_cell.angle_beta   90.00
_cell.angle_gamma   90.00
#
_symmetry.space_group_name_H-M   'P 1'
#
loop_
_entity.id
_entity.type
_entity.pdbx_description
1 polymer ?
#
loop_
_entity_poly.entity_id
_entity_poly.type
_entity_poly.pdbx_seq_one_letter_code
_entity_poly.pdbx_strand_id
1 'polypeptide(L)'
;MKVVQRKIKKAGKDRKRIGRGGSAYILDKRRITAVQNMKREAEKEKLRERFAAAANMPKDVVLGASVVTVIGNGEISIENYRGILEYTGELIRVQTKKGQIQVHGKGLQIEYYLNDEMKITGKIHTLEYEM
;
A
#
# COMPACT_ATOMS: atom_id res chain seq x y z
N MET A 1 55.25 -6.48 1.62
CA MET A 1 55.17 -7.68 0.76
C MET A 1 53.74 -7.90 0.30
N LYS A 2 53.57 -8.30 -0.97
CA LYS A 2 52.31 -8.58 -1.68
C LYS A 2 51.60 -9.82 -1.11
N VAL A 3 50.26 -9.84 -1.13
CA VAL A 3 49.51 -10.96 -1.73
C VAL A 3 48.29 -10.41 -2.46
N VAL A 4 48.27 -10.67 -3.77
CA VAL A 4 47.24 -10.32 -4.75
C VAL A 4 46.34 -11.55 -4.90
N GLN A 5 45.02 -11.39 -4.94
CA GLN A 5 44.11 -12.40 -5.50
C GLN A 5 43.28 -11.83 -6.67
N ARG A 6 43.17 -12.66 -7.70
CA ARG A 6 42.79 -12.42 -9.11
C ARG A 6 41.26 -12.33 -9.27
N LYS A 7 40.70 -11.38 -10.02
CA LYS A 7 40.42 -11.33 -11.49
C LYS A 7 39.30 -12.29 -11.97
N ILE A 8 38.16 -11.71 -12.41
CA ILE A 8 37.31 -12.27 -13.48
C ILE A 8 36.89 -11.12 -14.42
N LYS A 9 37.20 -11.28 -15.72
CA LYS A 9 36.78 -10.44 -16.87
C LYS A 9 35.58 -11.11 -17.57
N LYS A 10 34.65 -10.33 -18.15
CA LYS A 10 33.89 -10.60 -19.41
C LYS A 10 33.43 -9.24 -19.99
N ALA A 11 33.92 -8.79 -21.16
CA ALA A 11 33.50 -9.11 -22.55
C ALA A 11 32.08 -8.56 -22.86
N GLY A 12 31.77 -7.80 -23.90
CA GLY A 12 32.49 -7.22 -25.05
C GLY A 12 31.57 -6.17 -25.70
N LYS A 13 32.15 -5.14 -26.32
CA LYS A 13 31.43 -4.02 -26.95
C LYS A 13 31.21 -4.34 -28.43
N ASP A 14 30.08 -4.96 -28.76
CA ASP A 14 29.78 -5.43 -30.12
C ASP A 14 29.43 -4.29 -31.09
N ARG A 15 30.15 -4.28 -32.21
CA ARG A 15 30.01 -3.35 -33.34
C ARG A 15 28.76 -3.72 -34.14
N LYS A 16 27.82 -2.78 -34.33
CA LYS A 16 26.67 -2.98 -35.22
C LYS A 16 27.09 -2.98 -36.70
N ARG A 17 27.02 -4.14 -37.36
CA ARG A 17 26.87 -4.25 -38.82
C ARG A 17 25.42 -3.92 -39.19
N ILE A 18 25.24 -2.91 -40.05
CA ILE A 18 23.95 -2.50 -40.61
C ILE A 18 23.64 -3.34 -41.86
N GLY A 19 22.71 -4.29 -41.72
CA GLY A 19 22.11 -5.04 -42.83
C GLY A 19 20.71 -4.52 -43.17
N ARG A 20 20.27 -4.76 -44.41
CA ARG A 20 19.05 -4.24 -45.09
C ARG A 20 17.68 -4.53 -44.42
N GLY A 21 17.63 -5.07 -43.20
CA GLY A 21 16.40 -5.31 -42.41
C GLY A 21 16.10 -4.27 -41.31
N GLY A 22 16.90 -3.20 -41.21
CA GLY A 22 16.82 -2.24 -40.09
C GLY A 22 15.52 -1.42 -40.00
N SER A 23 14.83 -1.17 -41.12
CA SER A 23 13.65 -0.28 -41.15
C SER A 23 12.46 -0.84 -40.36
N ALA A 24 12.15 -2.13 -40.56
CA ALA A 24 11.06 -2.80 -39.84
C ALA A 24 11.31 -2.89 -38.32
N TYR A 25 12.56 -3.15 -37.92
CA TYR A 25 12.96 -3.21 -36.51
C TYR A 25 12.91 -1.82 -35.81
N ILE A 26 13.20 -0.75 -36.55
CA ILE A 26 13.10 0.64 -36.03
C ILE A 26 11.63 1.03 -35.81
N LEU A 27 10.74 0.68 -36.74
CA LEU A 27 9.29 0.94 -36.62
C LEU A 27 8.68 0.22 -35.42
N ASP A 28 9.04 -1.04 -35.19
CA ASP A 28 8.54 -1.83 -34.06
C ASP A 28 9.05 -1.28 -32.71
N LYS A 29 10.34 -0.91 -32.62
CA LYS A 29 10.87 -0.22 -31.43
C LYS A 29 10.17 1.09 -31.13
N ARG A 30 9.89 1.92 -32.16
CA ARG A 30 9.16 3.19 -31.98
C ARG A 30 7.75 2.95 -31.44
N ARG A 31 7.05 1.91 -31.93
CA ARG A 31 5.73 1.50 -31.41
C ARG A 31 5.79 1.05 -29.96
N ILE A 32 6.74 0.19 -29.60
CA ILE A 32 6.91 -0.30 -28.22
C ILE A 32 7.22 0.87 -27.27
N THR A 33 8.12 1.78 -27.65
CA THR A 33 8.46 2.96 -26.84
C THR A 33 7.28 3.93 -26.73
N ALA A 34 6.50 4.13 -27.80
CA ALA A 34 5.31 4.97 -27.77
C ALA A 34 4.24 4.41 -26.81
N VAL A 35 3.96 3.11 -26.86
CA VAL A 35 3.01 2.45 -25.94
C VAL A 35 3.49 2.56 -24.49
N GLN A 36 4.80 2.39 -24.24
CA GLN A 36 5.37 2.58 -22.89
C GLN A 36 5.23 4.02 -22.39
N ASN A 37 5.44 5.02 -23.27
CA ASN A 37 5.28 6.42 -22.92
C ASN A 37 3.82 6.80 -22.68
N MET A 38 2.88 6.30 -23.49
CA MET A 38 1.43 6.49 -23.28
C MET A 38 0.98 5.93 -21.93
N LYS A 39 1.47 4.74 -21.55
CA LYS A 39 1.19 4.17 -20.21
C LYS A 39 1.71 5.06 -19.09
N ARG A 40 2.94 5.58 -19.21
CA ARG A 40 3.53 6.49 -18.21
C ARG A 40 2.77 7.82 -18.10
N GLU A 41 2.34 8.39 -19.23
CA GLU A 41 1.57 9.64 -19.22
C GLU A 41 0.19 9.44 -18.58
N ALA A 42 -0.49 8.31 -18.88
CA ALA A 42 -1.75 7.96 -18.22
C ALA A 42 -1.59 7.71 -16.70
N GLU A 43 -0.47 7.11 -16.27
CA GLU A 43 -0.16 6.96 -14.85
C GLU A 43 0.11 8.31 -14.16
N LYS A 44 0.85 9.21 -14.82
CA LYS A 44 1.08 10.57 -14.33
C LYS A 44 -0.21 11.38 -14.22
N GLU A 45 -1.12 11.22 -15.18
CA GLU A 45 -2.40 11.91 -15.20
C GLU A 45 -3.30 11.44 -14.05
N LYS A 46 -3.43 10.12 -13.85
CA LYS A 46 -4.13 9.56 -12.67
C LYS A 46 -3.51 10.00 -11.35
N LEU A 47 -2.20 10.13 -11.29
CA LEU A 47 -1.51 10.64 -10.11
C LEU A 47 -1.84 12.12 -9.86
N ARG A 48 -1.83 12.95 -10.91
CA ARG A 48 -2.23 14.37 -10.84
C ARG A 48 -3.67 14.54 -10.38
N GLU A 49 -4.60 13.74 -10.89
CA GLU A 49 -6.01 13.74 -10.47
C GLU A 49 -6.14 13.40 -8.98
N ARG A 50 -5.45 12.36 -8.50
CA ARG A 50 -5.42 12.00 -7.07
C ARG A 50 -4.85 13.11 -6.19
N PHE A 51 -3.80 13.79 -6.64
CA PHE A 51 -3.23 14.93 -5.92
C PHE A 51 -4.17 16.14 -5.90
N ALA A 52 -4.83 16.44 -7.02
CA ALA A 52 -5.81 17.51 -7.10
C ALA A 52 -7.02 17.24 -6.19
N ALA A 53 -7.49 15.99 -6.14
CA ALA A 53 -8.53 15.56 -5.21
C ALA A 53 -8.09 15.67 -3.74
N ALA A 54 -6.85 15.29 -3.43
CA ALA A 54 -6.29 15.37 -2.08
C ALA A 54 -6.04 16.82 -1.60
N ALA A 55 -5.81 17.77 -2.51
CA ALA A 55 -5.49 19.16 -2.16
C ALA A 55 -6.63 19.88 -1.41
N ASN A 56 -7.88 19.46 -1.63
CA ASN A 56 -9.06 20.02 -0.96
C ASN A 56 -9.58 19.15 0.19
N MET A 57 -8.94 18.02 0.47
CA MET A 57 -9.36 17.09 1.52
C MET A 57 -8.73 17.42 2.88
N PRO A 58 -9.44 17.18 3.99
CA PRO A 58 -8.85 17.22 5.32
C PRO A 58 -7.61 16.32 5.44
N LYS A 59 -6.61 16.75 6.23
CA LYS A 59 -5.31 16.07 6.32
C LYS A 59 -5.43 14.62 6.80
N ASP A 60 -6.34 14.35 7.72
CA ASP A 60 -6.65 13.04 8.28
C ASP A 60 -7.18 12.05 7.21
N VAL A 61 -8.01 12.53 6.28
CA VAL A 61 -8.50 11.75 5.12
C VAL A 61 -7.34 11.42 4.18
N VAL A 62 -6.52 12.41 3.82
CA VAL A 62 -5.34 12.21 2.95
C VAL A 62 -4.33 11.25 3.59
N LEU A 63 -4.18 11.34 4.91
CA LEU A 63 -3.25 10.50 5.65
C LEU A 63 -3.78 9.08 5.88
N GLY A 64 -5.05 8.79 5.60
CA GLY A 64 -5.68 7.50 5.87
C GLY A 64 -5.72 7.23 7.37
N ALA A 65 -6.17 8.22 8.16
CA ALA A 65 -6.36 8.05 9.58
C ALA A 65 -7.44 6.99 9.86
N SER A 66 -7.19 6.14 10.85
CA SER A 66 -8.20 5.22 11.36
C SER A 66 -9.31 6.01 12.06
N VAL A 67 -10.55 5.74 11.67
CA VAL A 67 -11.74 6.31 12.31
C VAL A 67 -12.33 5.24 13.22
N VAL A 68 -12.64 5.61 14.45
CA VAL A 68 -13.28 4.72 15.43
C VAL A 68 -14.60 5.33 15.84
N THR A 69 -15.69 4.61 15.60
CA THR A 69 -17.04 5.00 16.01
C THR A 69 -17.48 4.07 17.12
N VAL A 70 -17.93 4.63 18.25
CA VAL A 70 -18.35 3.87 19.43
C VAL A 70 -19.83 4.12 19.69
N ILE A 71 -20.64 3.05 19.78
CA ILE A 71 -22.07 3.13 20.09
C ILE A 71 -22.32 2.43 21.44
N GLY A 72 -22.58 3.25 22.46
CA GLY A 72 -22.68 2.77 23.84
C GLY A 72 -21.40 2.05 24.28
N ASN A 73 -21.55 0.99 25.06
CA ASN A 73 -20.45 0.07 25.38
C ASN A 73 -20.64 -1.31 24.73
N GLY A 74 -21.46 -1.37 23.68
CA GLY A 74 -21.87 -2.61 23.01
C GLY A 74 -21.24 -2.81 21.64
N GLU A 75 -20.84 -1.71 20.98
CA GLU A 75 -20.49 -1.70 19.57
C GLU A 75 -19.37 -0.70 19.29
N ILE A 76 -18.39 -1.13 18.50
CA ILE A 76 -17.33 -0.32 17.92
C ILE A 76 -17.20 -0.64 16.44
N SER A 77 -17.15 0.39 15.59
CA SER A 77 -16.71 0.26 14.20
C SER A 77 -15.33 0.90 14.03
N ILE A 78 -14.42 0.21 13.34
CA ILE A 78 -13.07 0.69 13.04
C ILE A 78 -12.88 0.71 11.53
N GLU A 79 -12.58 1.90 11.00
CA GLU A 79 -12.29 2.13 9.59
C GLU A 79 -10.79 2.36 9.34
N ASN A 80 -10.35 2.18 8.10
CA ASN A 80 -8.97 2.37 7.63
C ASN A 80 -7.93 1.58 8.43
N TYR A 81 -8.29 0.35 8.81
CA TYR A 81 -7.38 -0.60 9.43
C TYR A 81 -6.55 -1.36 8.38
N ARG A 82 -5.43 -1.95 8.82
CA ARG A 82 -4.52 -2.75 7.98
C ARG A 82 -4.65 -4.25 8.21
N GLY A 83 -5.04 -4.65 9.41
CA GLY A 83 -5.25 -6.04 9.77
C GLY A 83 -5.58 -6.22 11.23
N ILE A 84 -6.11 -7.39 11.57
CA ILE A 84 -6.34 -7.84 12.95
C ILE A 84 -5.07 -8.54 13.42
N LEU A 85 -4.53 -8.11 14.56
CA LEU A 85 -3.32 -8.67 15.17
C LEU A 85 -3.64 -9.72 16.23
N GLU A 86 -4.72 -9.51 16.98
CA GLU A 86 -5.17 -10.39 18.04
C GLU A 86 -6.69 -10.36 18.11
N TYR A 87 -7.30 -11.53 18.31
CA TYR A 87 -8.73 -11.65 18.49
C TYR A 87 -9.03 -12.74 19.53
N THR A 88 -9.51 -12.29 20.68
CA THR A 88 -10.05 -13.13 21.74
C THR A 88 -11.39 -12.55 22.21
N GLY A 89 -12.08 -13.26 23.11
CA GLY A 89 -13.29 -12.74 23.74
C GLY A 89 -13.04 -11.56 24.71
N GLU A 90 -11.79 -11.21 24.99
CA GLU A 90 -11.39 -10.22 26.00
C GLU A 90 -10.58 -9.06 25.40
N LEU A 91 -9.88 -9.32 24.29
CA LEU A 91 -9.04 -8.35 23.60
C LEU A 91 -9.15 -8.53 22.08
N ILE A 92 -9.43 -7.42 21.39
CA ILE A 92 -9.24 -7.29 19.94
C ILE A 92 -8.18 -6.23 19.68
N ARG A 93 -7.10 -6.59 18.99
CA ARG A 93 -5.99 -5.70 18.62
C ARG A 93 -5.97 -5.51 17.12
N VAL A 94 -6.02 -4.27 16.66
CA VAL A 94 -6.15 -3.90 15.25
C VAL A 94 -4.96 -3.03 14.85
N GLN A 95 -4.25 -3.43 13.80
CA GLN A 95 -3.20 -2.63 13.19
C GLN A 95 -3.82 -1.53 12.33
N THR A 96 -3.38 -0.29 12.52
CA THR A 96 -3.70 0.85 11.65
C THR A 96 -2.44 1.32 10.92
N LYS A 97 -2.55 2.38 10.12
CA LYS A 97 -1.39 3.00 9.46
C LYS A 97 -0.40 3.66 10.44
N LYS A 98 -0.88 4.12 11.60
CA LYS A 98 -0.10 4.95 12.54
C LYS A 98 0.18 4.30 13.91
N GLY A 99 -0.25 3.05 14.10
CA GLY A 99 -0.16 2.37 15.39
C GLY A 99 -1.19 1.25 15.48
N GLN A 100 -1.55 0.87 16.69
CA GLN A 100 -2.55 -0.15 17.00
C GLN A 100 -3.71 0.44 17.79
N ILE A 101 -4.89 -0.12 17.58
CA ILE A 101 -6.07 0.10 18.42
C ILE A 101 -6.31 -1.19 19.19
N GLN A 102 -6.46 -1.09 20.51
CA GLN A 102 -6.81 -2.20 21.37
C GLN A 102 -8.22 -1.98 21.95
N VAL A 103 -9.10 -2.95 21.75
CA VAL A 103 -10.43 -3.00 22.36
C VAL A 103 -10.41 -4.07 23.43
N HIS A 104 -10.55 -3.68 24.70
CA HIS A 104 -10.62 -4.58 25.85
C HIS A 104 -12.05 -4.69 26.34
N GLY A 105 -12.47 -5.89 26.74
CA GLY A 105 -13.85 -6.15 27.11
C GLY A 105 -14.14 -7.57 27.57
N LYS A 106 -15.39 -7.98 27.40
CA LYS A 106 -15.85 -9.35 27.66
C LYS A 106 -16.84 -9.79 26.58
N GLY A 107 -16.67 -11.01 26.08
CA GLY A 107 -17.49 -11.55 25.00
C GLY A 107 -17.35 -10.74 23.71
N LEU A 108 -16.15 -10.20 23.44
CA LEU A 108 -15.87 -9.46 22.22
C LEU A 108 -15.99 -10.37 21.00
N GLN A 109 -16.64 -9.88 19.96
CA GLN A 109 -16.83 -10.56 18.69
C GLN A 109 -16.66 -9.58 17.54
N ILE A 110 -16.06 -10.03 16.44
CA ILE A 110 -16.09 -9.29 15.17
C ILE A 110 -17.34 -9.72 14.41
N GLU A 111 -18.35 -8.84 14.35
CA GLU A 111 -19.61 -9.11 13.66
C GLU A 111 -19.41 -9.16 12.13
N TYR A 112 -18.61 -8.23 11.60
CA TYR A 112 -18.13 -8.28 10.22
C TYR A 112 -16.77 -7.60 10.09
N TYR A 113 -16.02 -7.96 9.05
CA TYR A 113 -14.82 -7.28 8.62
C TYR A 113 -14.76 -7.23 7.09
N LEU A 114 -14.56 -6.03 6.57
CA LEU A 114 -14.37 -5.70 5.16
C LEU A 114 -12.95 -5.13 4.98
N ASN A 115 -12.56 -4.79 3.76
CA ASN A 115 -11.20 -4.33 3.48
C ASN A 115 -10.82 -3.05 4.24
N ASP A 116 -11.79 -2.17 4.49
CA ASP A 116 -11.60 -0.84 5.04
C ASP A 116 -12.42 -0.56 6.29
N GLU A 117 -13.31 -1.47 6.70
CA GLU A 117 -14.18 -1.31 7.87
C GLU A 117 -14.33 -2.65 8.62
N MET A 118 -14.37 -2.61 9.95
CA MET A 118 -14.81 -3.74 10.77
C MET A 118 -15.77 -3.27 11.85
N LYS A 119 -16.64 -4.19 12.30
CA LYS A 119 -17.50 -3.99 13.45
C LYS A 119 -17.23 -5.02 14.52
N ILE A 120 -17.05 -4.52 15.74
CA ILE A 120 -16.81 -5.26 16.97
C ILE A 120 -18.04 -5.09 17.86
N THR A 121 -18.54 -6.19 18.39
CA THR A 121 -19.63 -6.23 19.37
C THR A 121 -19.18 -6.93 20.65
N GLY A 122 -19.87 -6.69 21.75
CA GLY A 122 -19.57 -7.31 23.06
C GLY A 122 -19.69 -6.30 24.19
N LYS A 123 -19.21 -6.63 25.40
CA LYS A 123 -19.16 -5.66 26.49
C LYS A 123 -17.81 -4.96 26.49
N ILE A 124 -17.79 -3.72 26.05
CA ILE A 124 -16.58 -2.92 25.87
C ILE A 124 -16.24 -2.19 27.17
N HIS A 125 -14.99 -2.32 27.62
CA HIS A 125 -14.49 -1.68 28.83
C HIS A 125 -13.50 -0.56 28.53
N THR A 126 -12.55 -0.82 27.63
CA THR A 126 -11.47 0.13 27.33
C THR A 126 -11.16 0.14 25.83
N LEU A 127 -10.85 1.33 25.31
CA LEU A 127 -10.29 1.56 23.99
C LEU A 127 -8.95 2.26 24.16
N GLU A 128 -7.86 1.67 23.67
CA GLU A 128 -6.51 2.20 23.81
C GLU A 128 -5.83 2.36 22.45
N TYR A 129 -5.00 3.38 22.33
CA TYR A 129 -4.14 3.62 21.17
C TYR A 129 -2.68 3.40 21.56
N GLU A 130 -1.97 2.58 20.80
CA GLU A 130 -0.54 2.28 20.98
C GLU A 130 0.20 2.69 19.70
N MET A 131 1.25 3.51 19.81
CA MET A 131 2.00 4.06 18.65
C MET A 131 3.25 3.26 18.31
#